data_AF-A0A3B8LN05-F1
#
_entry.id   AF-A0A3B8LN05-F1
#
_cell.length_a   1.000
_cell.length_b   1.000
_cell.length_c   1.000
_cell.angle_alpha   90.00
_cell.angle_beta   90.00
_cell.angle_gamma   90.00
#
_symmetry.space_group_name_H-M   'P 1'
#
loop_
_entity.id
_entity.type
_entity.pdbx_description
1 polymer ?
#
loop_
_entity_poly.entity_id
_entity_poly.type
_entity_poly.pdbx_seq_one_letter_code
_entity_poly.pdbx_strand_id
1 'polypeptide(L)'
;MMMPSYIMNDPFSFFVKFEQPGTMGAFMGPVSASFFRLLDWLLPQSLREGKVEEVRRARILVGMMLVFIGFSLFSIASFRRLPLTHPAWYTPYIGTLASLLGFFSLYRTQQIRIPAMISTLGLCVMSLPVLYFLGGIFARSAYWISFIPLLGMFLLGRRWGVLCYLTALGVLATVFAIPKLLGFVPKAVVLEPGEMLFILTLFTSFAFVVGWL
;
A
#
# COMPACT_ATOMS: atom_id res chain seq x y z
N MET A 1 44.28 42.35 -7.21
CA MET A 1 43.24 41.52 -7.87
C MET A 1 42.56 40.70 -6.78
N MET A 2 41.40 41.14 -6.30
CA MET A 2 40.63 40.45 -5.26
C MET A 2 39.57 39.59 -5.96
N MET A 3 39.57 38.28 -5.72
CA MET A 3 38.50 37.40 -6.16
C MET A 3 37.29 37.51 -5.21
N PRO A 4 36.05 37.56 -5.72
CA PRO A 4 34.86 37.57 -4.88
C PRO A 4 34.62 36.17 -4.29
N SER A 5 34.51 36.11 -2.97
CA SER A 5 34.08 34.93 -2.23
C SER A 5 32.61 34.63 -2.52
N TYR A 6 32.34 33.54 -3.23
CA TYR A 6 30.99 33.00 -3.40
C TYR A 6 30.51 32.43 -2.06
N ILE A 7 29.49 33.07 -1.48
CA ILE A 7 28.72 32.53 -0.36
C ILE A 7 27.98 31.31 -0.89
N MET A 8 28.41 30.11 -0.48
CA MET A 8 27.63 28.89 -0.66
C MET A 8 26.36 29.02 0.17
N ASN A 9 25.23 29.26 -0.50
CA ASN A 9 23.92 29.06 0.10
C ASN A 9 23.78 27.57 0.42
N ASP A 10 23.78 27.26 1.71
CA ASP A 10 23.67 25.92 2.24
C ASP A 10 22.34 25.27 1.76
N PRO A 11 22.37 24.22 0.93
CA PRO A 11 21.17 23.59 0.38
C PRO A 11 20.29 22.96 1.47
N PHE A 12 20.79 22.83 2.70
CA PHE A 12 20.05 22.31 3.84
C PHE A 12 19.19 23.37 4.56
N SER A 13 19.37 24.66 4.27
CA SER A 13 18.54 25.73 4.86
C SER A 13 17.07 25.67 4.41
N PHE A 14 16.78 24.97 3.30
CA PHE A 14 15.40 24.72 2.84
C PHE A 14 14.67 23.68 3.69
N PHE A 15 15.38 22.72 4.30
CA PHE A 15 14.76 21.65 5.09
C PHE A 15 14.38 22.08 6.50
N VAL A 16 15.09 23.05 7.09
CA VAL A 16 14.83 23.52 8.47
C VAL A 16 13.54 24.35 8.56
N LYS A 17 13.02 24.87 7.45
CA LYS A 17 11.80 25.72 7.46
C LYS A 17 10.48 24.93 7.48
N PHE A 18 10.52 23.60 7.41
CA PHE A 18 9.33 22.74 7.52
C PHE A 18 8.97 22.32 8.95
N GLU A 19 9.73 22.76 9.95
CA GLU A 19 9.56 22.38 11.36
C GLU A 19 8.70 23.37 12.17
N GLN A 20 7.87 24.19 11.52
CA GLN A 20 6.83 24.96 12.23
C GLN A 20 5.50 24.20 12.22
N PRO A 21 5.02 23.68 13.36
CA PRO A 21 3.78 22.90 13.47
C PRO A 21 2.48 23.71 13.24
N GLY A 22 2.56 24.89 12.61
CA GLY A 22 1.44 25.81 12.38
C GLY A 22 1.18 26.21 10.92
N THR A 23 2.10 25.98 9.98
CA THR A 23 1.98 26.48 8.60
C THR A 23 1.63 25.42 7.56
N MET A 24 1.71 24.12 7.90
CA MET A 24 1.29 23.04 6.98
C MET A 24 -0.23 22.90 6.83
N GLY A 25 -1.03 23.46 7.74
CA GLY A 25 -2.49 23.42 7.66
C GLY A 25 -3.09 24.24 6.50
N ALA A 26 -2.34 25.18 5.94
CA ALA A 26 -2.84 26.07 4.89
C ALA A 26 -2.73 25.49 3.47
N PHE A 27 -1.91 24.46 3.25
CA PHE A 27 -1.68 23.89 1.92
C PHE A 27 -2.59 22.69 1.60
N MET A 28 -3.32 22.20 2.60
CA MET A 28 -4.14 21.01 2.51
C MET A 28 -5.61 21.43 2.49
N GLY A 29 -6.17 21.53 1.29
CA GLY A 29 -7.59 21.87 1.09
C GLY A 29 -8.57 20.91 1.80
N PRO A 30 -9.88 21.20 1.74
CA PRO A 30 -10.93 20.52 2.51
C PRO A 30 -11.00 18.98 2.35
N VAL A 31 -10.43 18.44 1.27
CA VAL A 31 -10.39 17.01 0.95
C VAL A 31 -9.50 16.23 1.93
N SER A 32 -8.35 16.78 2.30
CA SER A 32 -7.40 16.13 3.21
C SER A 32 -8.01 15.96 4.61
N ALA A 33 -8.63 17.01 5.14
CA ALA A 33 -9.31 16.99 6.44
C ALA A 33 -10.47 15.99 6.45
N SER A 34 -11.20 15.87 5.34
CA SER A 34 -12.32 14.93 5.21
C SER A 34 -11.85 13.47 5.22
N PHE A 35 -10.74 13.16 4.55
CA PHE A 35 -10.15 11.83 4.56
C PHE A 35 -9.63 11.43 5.95
N PHE A 36 -8.91 12.34 6.64
CA PHE A 36 -8.46 12.05 8.01
C PHE A 36 -9.62 11.85 8.98
N ARG A 37 -10.71 12.62 8.84
CA ARG A 37 -11.94 12.41 9.61
C ARG A 37 -12.56 11.04 9.35
N LEU A 38 -12.57 10.58 8.10
CA LEU A 38 -13.04 9.23 7.75
C LEU A 38 -12.19 8.15 8.42
N LEU A 39 -10.86 8.28 8.37
CA LEU A 39 -9.95 7.34 9.02
C LEU A 39 -10.17 7.32 10.54
N ASP A 40 -10.31 8.48 11.17
CA ASP A 40 -10.59 8.59 12.60
C ASP A 40 -11.93 7.98 12.98
N TRP A 41 -12.95 8.14 12.14
CA TRP A 41 -14.27 7.54 12.35
C TRP A 41 -14.24 6.01 12.32
N LEU A 42 -13.41 5.44 11.43
CA LEU A 42 -13.20 3.99 11.31
C LEU A 42 -12.28 3.40 12.39
N LEU A 43 -11.60 4.24 13.18
CA LEU A 43 -10.81 3.76 14.30
C LEU A 43 -11.70 3.50 15.51
N PRO A 44 -11.48 2.40 16.25
CA PRO A 44 -12.18 2.21 17.50
C PRO A 44 -11.64 3.19 18.57
N GLN A 45 -12.48 3.52 19.55
CA GLN A 45 -12.22 4.62 20.48
C GLN A 45 -10.91 4.45 21.26
N SER A 46 -10.59 3.23 21.70
CA SER A 46 -9.35 2.95 22.44
C SER A 46 -8.08 3.31 21.66
N LEU A 47 -8.09 3.13 20.33
CA LEU A 47 -6.95 3.46 19.47
C LEU A 47 -6.91 4.94 19.09
N ARG A 48 -8.04 5.65 19.17
CA ARG A 48 -8.10 7.11 18.95
C ARG A 48 -7.55 7.91 20.13
N GLU A 49 -7.76 7.41 21.35
CA GLU A 49 -7.29 8.03 22.59
C GLU A 49 -5.86 7.58 22.96
N GLY A 50 -5.26 6.70 22.15
CA GLY A 50 -3.92 6.19 22.33
C GLY A 50 -2.82 7.22 22.07
N LYS A 51 -1.56 6.76 22.13
CA LYS A 51 -0.41 7.62 21.85
C LYS A 51 -0.42 8.07 20.39
N VAL A 52 0.10 9.27 20.11
CA VAL A 52 0.16 9.85 18.75
C VAL A 52 0.71 8.87 17.70
N GLU A 53 1.78 8.15 18.04
CA GLU A 53 2.40 7.16 17.15
C GLU A 53 1.52 5.91 16.91
N GLU A 54 0.74 5.48 17.91
CA GLU A 54 -0.21 4.37 17.75
C GLU A 54 -1.39 4.78 16.89
N VAL A 55 -1.93 5.99 17.12
CA VAL A 55 -2.99 6.59 16.28
C VAL A 55 -2.53 6.67 14.82
N ARG A 56 -1.31 7.17 14.58
CA ARG A 56 -0.69 7.25 13.24
C ARG A 56 -0.63 5.88 12.56
N ARG A 57 -0.10 4.86 13.23
CA ARG A 57 -0.04 3.48 12.70
C ARG A 57 -1.42 2.91 12.42
N ALA A 58 -2.39 3.17 13.29
CA ALA A 58 -3.75 2.72 13.12
C ALA A 58 -4.43 3.38 11.91
N ARG A 59 -4.23 4.69 11.71
CA ARG A 59 -4.69 5.43 10.50
C ARG A 59 -4.08 4.85 9.23
N ILE A 60 -2.77 4.58 9.21
CA ILE A 60 -2.10 3.95 8.06
C ILE A 60 -2.70 2.57 7.77
N LEU A 61 -2.92 1.76 8.81
CA LEU A 61 -3.51 0.44 8.67
C LEU A 61 -4.94 0.51 8.09
N VAL A 62 -5.80 1.37 8.64
CA VAL A 62 -7.17 1.57 8.12
C VAL A 62 -7.15 2.11 6.70
N GLY A 63 -6.31 3.10 6.42
CA GLY A 63 -6.14 3.67 5.08
C GLY A 63 -5.72 2.60 4.06
N MET A 64 -4.77 1.73 4.43
CA MET A 64 -4.35 0.60 3.61
C MET A 64 -5.51 -0.38 3.35
N MET A 65 -6.30 -0.74 4.37
CA MET A 65 -7.46 -1.61 4.18
C MET A 65 -8.50 -1.02 3.22
N LEU A 66 -8.76 0.29 3.32
CA LEU A 66 -9.64 1.01 2.40
C LEU A 66 -9.09 1.02 0.97
N VAL A 67 -7.80 1.29 0.81
CA VAL A 67 -7.12 1.25 -0.49
C VAL A 67 -7.24 -0.14 -1.12
N PHE A 68 -7.12 -1.21 -0.33
CA PHE A 68 -7.30 -2.58 -0.84
C PHE A 68 -8.74 -2.88 -1.24
N ILE A 69 -9.73 -2.36 -0.50
CA ILE A 69 -11.15 -2.48 -0.91
C ILE A 69 -11.35 -1.73 -2.23
N GLY A 70 -10.84 -0.51 -2.35
CA GLY A 70 -10.88 0.27 -3.59
C GLY A 70 -10.20 -0.45 -4.76
N PHE A 71 -9.01 -1.03 -4.54
CA PHE A 71 -8.31 -1.83 -5.53
C PHE A 71 -9.07 -3.09 -5.93
N SER A 72 -9.79 -3.71 -5.00
CA SER A 72 -10.61 -4.89 -5.27
C SER A 72 -11.83 -4.52 -6.12
N LEU A 73 -12.52 -3.42 -5.81
CA LEU A 73 -13.61 -2.89 -6.64
C LEU A 73 -13.12 -2.51 -8.05
N PHE A 74 -11.96 -1.88 -8.14
CA PHE A 74 -11.32 -1.57 -9.42
C PHE A 74 -10.99 -2.84 -10.21
N SER A 75 -10.42 -3.85 -9.56
CA SER A 75 -10.10 -5.15 -10.19
C SER A 75 -11.34 -5.84 -10.74
N ILE A 76 -12.48 -5.77 -10.03
CA ILE A 76 -13.77 -6.28 -10.52
C ILE A 76 -14.17 -5.57 -11.83
N ALA A 77 -14.01 -4.24 -11.89
CA ALA A 77 -14.31 -3.47 -13.09
C ALA A 77 -13.37 -3.83 -14.26
N SER A 78 -12.07 -4.02 -14.01
CA SER A 78 -11.08 -4.40 -15.03
C SER A 78 -11.28 -5.83 -15.53
N PHE A 79 -11.68 -6.76 -14.67
CA PHE A 79 -11.85 -8.18 -15.01
C PHE A 79 -13.22 -8.53 -15.56
N ARG A 80 -14.16 -7.58 -15.69
CA ARG A 80 -15.52 -7.82 -16.22
C ARG A 80 -15.57 -8.46 -17.62
N ARG A 81 -14.50 -8.32 -18.41
CA ARG A 81 -14.37 -8.92 -19.76
C ARG A 81 -13.94 -10.38 -19.73
N LEU A 82 -13.44 -10.87 -18.59
CA LEU A 82 -13.00 -12.25 -18.40
C LEU A 82 -14.17 -13.12 -17.94
N PRO A 83 -14.23 -14.40 -18.34
CA PRO A 83 -15.25 -15.32 -17.84
C PRO A 83 -15.11 -15.46 -16.31
N LEU A 84 -16.23 -15.69 -15.60
CA LEU A 84 -16.25 -15.84 -14.13
C LEU A 84 -15.39 -17.02 -13.63
N THR A 85 -15.14 -18.01 -14.50
CA THR A 85 -14.25 -19.14 -14.21
C THR A 85 -12.75 -18.77 -14.27
N HIS A 86 -12.41 -17.56 -14.75
CA HIS A 86 -11.03 -17.14 -14.89
C HIS A 86 -10.38 -16.93 -13.51
N PRO A 87 -9.22 -17.53 -13.22
CA PRO A 87 -8.59 -17.47 -11.90
C PRO A 87 -8.17 -16.05 -11.45
N ALA A 88 -8.11 -15.07 -12.36
CA ALA A 88 -7.89 -13.67 -11.99
C ALA A 88 -8.97 -13.12 -11.02
N TRP A 89 -10.18 -13.68 -11.05
CA TRP A 89 -11.27 -13.32 -10.13
C TRP A 89 -10.91 -13.57 -8.66
N TYR A 90 -9.97 -14.46 -8.33
CA TYR A 90 -9.52 -14.65 -6.95
C TYR A 90 -8.88 -13.39 -6.33
N THR A 91 -8.27 -12.54 -7.15
CA THR A 91 -7.57 -11.32 -6.70
C THR A 91 -8.47 -10.40 -5.88
N PRO A 92 -9.61 -9.88 -6.40
CA PRO A 92 -10.48 -9.00 -5.63
C PRO A 92 -11.10 -9.68 -4.41
N TYR A 93 -11.37 -10.99 -4.46
CA TYR A 93 -11.92 -11.71 -3.31
C TYR A 93 -10.93 -11.81 -2.16
N ILE A 94 -9.66 -12.16 -2.45
CA ILE A 94 -8.61 -12.26 -1.44
C ILE A 94 -8.35 -10.89 -0.79
N GLY A 95 -8.22 -9.84 -1.61
CA GLY A 95 -8.00 -8.48 -1.11
C GLY A 95 -9.15 -7.98 -0.22
N THR A 96 -10.39 -8.14 -0.69
CA THR A 96 -11.58 -7.75 0.08
C THR A 96 -11.71 -8.54 1.37
N LEU A 97 -11.54 -9.86 1.32
CA LEU A 97 -11.64 -10.72 2.50
C LEU A 97 -10.58 -10.37 3.54
N ALA A 98 -9.33 -10.13 3.12
CA ALA A 98 -8.26 -9.74 4.02
C ALA A 98 -8.53 -8.38 4.68
N SER A 99 -9.08 -7.40 3.94
CA SER A 99 -9.48 -6.11 4.51
C SER A 99 -10.64 -6.25 5.49
N LEU A 100 -11.68 -7.02 5.16
CA LEU A 100 -12.83 -7.25 6.04
C LEU A 100 -12.43 -7.97 7.33
N LEU A 101 -11.60 -9.02 7.23
CA LEU A 101 -11.05 -9.71 8.40
C LEU A 101 -10.12 -8.79 9.21
N GLY A 102 -9.39 -7.91 8.54
CA GLY A 102 -8.59 -6.86 9.16
C GLY A 102 -9.45 -5.90 9.98
N PHE A 103 -10.51 -5.33 9.40
CA PHE A 103 -11.44 -4.47 10.12
C PHE A 103 -12.11 -5.21 11.28
N PHE A 104 -12.64 -6.41 11.02
CA PHE A 104 -13.26 -7.23 12.05
C PHE A 104 -12.31 -7.48 13.23
N SER A 105 -11.07 -7.86 12.95
CA SER A 105 -10.04 -8.07 13.97
C SER A 105 -9.69 -6.78 14.72
N LEU A 106 -9.58 -5.65 14.02
CA LEU A 106 -9.30 -4.34 14.63
C LEU A 106 -10.39 -3.96 15.64
N TYR A 107 -11.67 -4.07 15.25
CA TYR A 107 -12.79 -3.76 16.14
C TYR A 107 -12.93 -4.78 17.27
N ARG A 108 -12.61 -6.05 17.04
CA ARG A 108 -12.75 -7.08 18.09
C ARG A 108 -11.63 -7.03 19.12
N THR A 109 -10.39 -6.84 18.67
CA THR A 109 -9.19 -6.95 19.50
C THR A 109 -8.70 -5.60 20.01
N GLN A 110 -9.08 -4.51 19.35
CA GLN A 110 -8.65 -3.15 19.70
C GLN A 110 -7.11 -2.98 19.63
N GLN A 111 -6.43 -3.88 18.91
CA GLN A 111 -4.99 -3.90 18.77
C GLN A 111 -4.61 -3.82 17.29
N ILE A 112 -3.56 -3.08 16.96
CA ILE A 112 -3.09 -2.87 15.57
C ILE A 112 -2.40 -4.13 15.02
N ARG A 113 -1.83 -4.95 15.91
CA ARG A 113 -0.91 -6.02 15.55
C ARG A 113 -1.55 -7.13 14.71
N ILE A 114 -2.66 -7.70 15.18
CA ILE A 114 -3.36 -8.78 14.46
C ILE A 114 -3.91 -8.31 13.10
N PRO A 115 -4.64 -7.19 13.00
CA PRO A 115 -5.15 -6.73 11.72
C PRO A 115 -4.04 -6.35 10.75
N ALA A 116 -2.92 -5.78 11.22
CA ALA A 116 -1.76 -5.56 10.37
C ALA A 116 -1.14 -6.86 9.83
N MET A 117 -1.08 -7.94 10.62
CA MET A 117 -0.65 -9.26 10.12
C MET A 117 -1.59 -9.79 9.03
N ILE A 118 -2.91 -9.71 9.26
CA ILE A 118 -3.91 -10.17 8.30
C ILE A 118 -3.79 -9.39 6.99
N SER A 119 -3.70 -8.06 7.05
CA SER A 119 -3.62 -7.22 5.86
C SER A 119 -2.30 -7.39 5.10
N THR A 120 -1.17 -7.52 5.80
CA THR A 120 0.14 -7.74 5.15
C THR A 120 0.23 -9.14 4.52
N LEU A 121 -0.31 -10.17 5.17
CA LEU A 121 -0.39 -11.51 4.60
C LEU A 121 -1.35 -11.53 3.40
N GLY A 122 -2.50 -10.87 3.51
CA GLY A 122 -3.45 -10.69 2.42
C GLY A 122 -2.81 -10.04 1.19
N LEU A 123 -2.00 -8.99 1.40
CA LEU A 123 -1.23 -8.34 0.34
C LEU A 123 -0.23 -9.30 -0.33
N CYS A 124 0.48 -10.13 0.45
CA CYS A 124 1.38 -11.17 -0.08
C CYS A 124 0.62 -12.14 -0.99
N VAL A 125 -0.48 -12.70 -0.49
CA VAL A 125 -1.26 -13.71 -1.22
C VAL A 125 -1.92 -13.11 -2.45
N MET A 126 -2.46 -11.89 -2.35
CA MET A 126 -3.05 -11.16 -3.48
C MET A 126 -2.01 -10.82 -4.56
N SER A 127 -0.76 -10.58 -4.19
CA SER A 127 0.28 -10.23 -5.16
C SER A 127 0.60 -11.37 -6.14
N LEU A 128 0.46 -12.64 -5.74
CA LEU A 128 0.69 -13.80 -6.59
C LEU A 128 -0.16 -13.80 -7.87
N PRO A 129 -1.51 -13.82 -7.80
CA PRO A 129 -2.34 -13.80 -9.00
C PRO A 129 -2.17 -12.49 -9.78
N VAL A 130 -2.02 -11.34 -9.10
CA VAL A 130 -1.81 -10.03 -9.77
C VAL A 130 -0.57 -10.08 -10.66
N LEU A 131 0.57 -10.52 -10.14
CA LEU A 131 1.80 -10.59 -10.90
C LEU A 131 1.69 -11.63 -12.00
N TYR A 132 1.17 -12.81 -11.68
CA TYR A 132 1.05 -13.89 -12.64
C TYR A 132 0.19 -13.50 -13.86
N PHE A 133 -0.96 -12.85 -13.65
CA PHE A 133 -1.87 -12.47 -14.75
C PHE A 133 -1.52 -11.16 -15.46
N LEU A 134 -0.73 -10.27 -14.83
CA LEU A 134 -0.34 -8.98 -15.44
C LEU A 134 1.01 -9.00 -16.18
N GLY A 135 1.60 -10.18 -16.40
CA GLY A 135 2.85 -10.30 -17.18
C GLY A 135 4.10 -10.63 -16.36
N GLY A 136 3.92 -11.17 -15.15
CA GLY A 136 4.99 -11.68 -14.30
C GLY A 136 5.86 -10.60 -13.69
N ILE A 137 7.16 -10.88 -13.64
CA ILE A 137 8.16 -10.04 -12.94
C ILE A 137 8.43 -8.73 -13.69
N PHE A 138 8.20 -8.72 -15.00
CA PHE A 138 8.35 -7.53 -15.84
C PHE A 138 7.12 -6.62 -15.80
N ALA A 139 6.04 -7.05 -15.14
CA ALA A 139 4.86 -6.23 -14.96
C ALA A 139 5.19 -5.00 -14.11
N ARG A 140 4.64 -3.83 -14.47
CA ARG A 140 4.76 -2.61 -13.65
C ARG A 140 4.16 -2.78 -12.25
N SER A 141 3.28 -3.77 -12.06
CA SER A 141 2.76 -4.13 -10.74
C SER A 141 3.82 -4.75 -9.81
N ALA A 142 4.96 -5.22 -10.33
CA ALA A 142 6.03 -5.80 -9.52
C ALA A 142 6.61 -4.84 -8.48
N TYR A 143 6.57 -3.52 -8.74
CA TYR A 143 7.03 -2.51 -7.77
C TYR A 143 6.24 -2.55 -6.45
N TRP A 144 4.97 -2.98 -6.48
CA TRP A 144 4.14 -3.09 -5.27
C TRP A 144 4.66 -4.14 -4.27
N ILE A 145 5.43 -5.12 -4.74
CA ILE A 145 6.01 -6.15 -3.87
C ILE A 145 7.01 -5.53 -2.87
N SER A 146 7.66 -4.44 -3.23
CA SER A 146 8.58 -3.73 -2.33
C SER A 146 7.87 -3.06 -1.15
N PHE A 147 6.57 -2.77 -1.27
CA PHE A 147 5.79 -2.18 -0.18
C PHE A 147 5.42 -3.18 0.90
N ILE A 148 5.29 -4.45 0.57
CA ILE A 148 4.96 -5.50 1.54
C ILE A 148 5.94 -5.50 2.73
N PRO A 149 7.27 -5.58 2.55
CA PRO A 149 8.21 -5.55 3.66
C PRO A 149 8.26 -4.21 4.38
N LEU A 150 8.08 -3.09 3.67
CA LEU A 150 8.05 -1.76 4.28
C LEU A 150 6.85 -1.61 5.23
N LEU A 151 5.66 -2.04 4.78
CA LEU A 151 4.45 -2.04 5.60
C LEU A 151 4.55 -3.01 6.78
N GLY A 152 5.08 -4.21 6.55
CA GLY A 152 5.36 -5.16 7.61
C GLY A 152 6.32 -4.58 8.66
N MET A 153 7.38 -3.89 8.21
CA MET A 153 8.35 -3.26 9.11
C MET A 153 7.73 -2.11 9.91
N PHE A 154 6.95 -1.26 9.25
CA PHE A 154 6.36 -0.07 9.87
C PHE A 154 5.25 -0.43 10.87
N LEU A 155 4.36 -1.36 10.51
CA LEU A 155 3.20 -1.73 11.33
C LEU A 155 3.54 -2.75 12.42
N LEU A 156 4.43 -3.70 12.14
CA LEU A 156 4.69 -4.85 13.01
C LEU A 156 6.13 -4.92 13.54
N GLY A 157 7.01 -4.04 13.08
CA GLY A 157 8.42 -3.98 13.45
C GLY A 157 9.35 -4.79 12.55
N ARG A 158 10.66 -4.64 12.79
CA ARG A 158 11.73 -5.17 11.94
C ARG A 158 11.64 -6.68 11.65
N ARG A 159 11.31 -7.51 12.64
CA ARG A 159 11.24 -8.97 12.47
C ARG A 159 10.18 -9.37 11.43
N TRP A 160 9.02 -8.72 11.48
CA TRP A 160 7.95 -8.95 10.50
C TRP A 160 8.27 -8.39 9.14
N GLY A 161 8.92 -7.23 9.06
CA GLY A 161 9.42 -6.71 7.80
C GLY A 161 10.34 -7.69 7.06
N VAL A 162 11.26 -8.34 7.78
CA VAL A 162 12.14 -9.38 7.21
C VAL A 162 11.35 -10.59 6.75
N LEU A 163 10.38 -11.07 7.54
CA LEU A 163 9.52 -12.18 7.12
C LEU A 163 8.74 -11.84 5.85
N CYS A 164 8.12 -10.65 5.79
CA CYS A 164 7.44 -10.16 4.59
C CYS A 164 8.38 -10.04 3.39
N TYR A 165 9.63 -9.64 3.61
CA TYR A 165 10.65 -9.58 2.55
C TYR A 165 10.98 -10.97 1.98
N LEU A 166 11.20 -11.96 2.85
CA LEU A 166 11.46 -13.33 2.44
C LEU A 166 10.25 -13.93 1.69
N THR A 167 9.04 -13.67 2.17
CA THR A 167 7.80 -14.08 1.49
C THR A 167 7.69 -13.43 0.12
N ALA A 168 7.97 -12.12 0.01
CA ALA A 168 7.98 -11.39 -1.25
C ALA A 168 8.99 -11.96 -2.26
N LEU A 169 10.20 -12.34 -1.81
CA LEU A 169 11.18 -13.04 -2.65
C LEU A 169 10.67 -14.41 -3.08
N GLY A 170 10.03 -15.16 -2.18
CA GLY A 170 9.39 -16.43 -2.49
C GLY A 170 8.30 -16.30 -3.54
N VAL A 171 7.47 -15.26 -3.45
CA VAL A 171 6.45 -14.91 -4.46
C VAL A 171 7.09 -14.64 -5.81
N LEU A 172 8.14 -13.81 -5.86
CA LEU A 172 8.87 -13.52 -7.09
C LEU A 172 9.48 -14.77 -7.73
N ALA A 173 10.13 -15.62 -6.93
CA ALA A 173 10.70 -16.87 -7.38
C ALA A 173 9.61 -17.82 -7.92
N THR A 174 8.46 -17.87 -7.24
CA THR A 174 7.30 -18.69 -7.65
C THR A 174 6.73 -18.21 -8.98
N VAL A 175 6.53 -16.90 -9.15
CA VAL A 175 6.06 -16.31 -10.42
C VAL A 175 7.07 -16.52 -11.55
N PHE A 176 8.38 -16.56 -11.26
CA PHE A 176 9.40 -16.90 -12.25
C PHE A 176 9.39 -18.37 -12.66
N ALA A 177 9.22 -19.27 -11.69
CA ALA A 177 9.38 -20.70 -11.88
C ALA A 177 8.15 -21.37 -12.49
N ILE A 178 6.93 -20.98 -12.07
CA ILE A 178 5.68 -21.61 -12.49
C ILE A 178 5.54 -21.66 -14.02
N PRO A 179 5.74 -20.57 -14.79
CA PRO A 179 5.58 -20.62 -16.23
C PRO A 179 6.55 -21.59 -16.91
N LYS A 180 7.78 -21.71 -16.37
CA LYS A 180 8.80 -22.64 -16.88
C LYS A 180 8.46 -24.09 -16.57
N LEU A 181 7.93 -24.36 -15.38
CA LEU A 181 7.55 -25.70 -14.94
C LEU A 181 6.30 -26.20 -15.66
N LEU A 182 5.31 -25.33 -15.89
CA LEU A 182 4.04 -25.70 -16.52
C LEU A 182 4.07 -25.59 -18.06
N GLY A 183 5.14 -25.03 -18.64
CA GLY A 183 5.21 -24.74 -20.08
C GLY A 183 4.14 -23.75 -20.56
N PHE A 184 3.54 -23.00 -19.64
CA PHE A 184 2.43 -22.09 -19.92
C PHE A 184 2.79 -20.68 -19.44
N VAL A 185 2.86 -19.73 -20.38
CA VAL A 185 3.00 -18.32 -20.08
C VAL A 185 1.62 -17.67 -20.21
N PRO A 186 1.01 -17.20 -19.10
CA PRO A 186 -0.28 -16.52 -19.17
C PRO A 186 -0.17 -15.30 -20.08
N LYS A 187 -1.13 -15.13 -20.98
CA LYS A 187 -1.25 -13.91 -21.78
C LYS A 187 -1.54 -12.75 -20.83
N ALA A 188 -0.62 -11.79 -20.77
CA ALA A 188 -0.77 -10.63 -19.89
C ALA A 188 -2.09 -9.91 -20.20
N VAL A 189 -2.87 -9.64 -19.15
CA VAL A 189 -4.05 -8.78 -19.28
C VAL A 189 -3.56 -7.38 -19.61
N VAL A 190 -3.89 -6.90 -20.81
CA VAL A 190 -3.54 -5.54 -21.25
C VAL A 190 -4.51 -4.57 -20.57
N LEU A 191 -3.98 -3.78 -19.63
CA LEU A 191 -4.72 -2.71 -18.98
C LEU A 191 -4.85 -1.50 -19.90
N GLU A 192 -6.01 -0.86 -19.89
CA GLU A 192 -6.23 0.39 -20.63
C GLU A 192 -5.38 1.52 -20.02
N PRO A 193 -5.00 2.56 -20.79
CA PRO A 193 -4.18 3.66 -20.28
C PRO A 193 -4.76 4.33 -19.02
N GLY A 194 -6.09 4.46 -18.95
CA GLY A 194 -6.77 5.00 -17.76
C GLY A 194 -6.62 4.12 -16.52
N GLU A 195 -6.63 2.79 -16.70
CA GLU A 195 -6.43 1.83 -15.61
C GLU A 195 -5.01 1.90 -15.05
N MET A 196 -4.02 2.05 -15.94
CA MET A 196 -2.63 2.27 -15.56
C MET A 196 -2.43 3.57 -14.78
N LEU A 197 -3.05 4.66 -15.24
CA LEU A 197 -2.96 5.96 -14.57
C LEU A 197 -3.62 5.91 -13.18
N PHE A 198 -4.73 5.18 -13.04
CA PHE A 198 -5.37 4.94 -11.75
C PHE A 198 -4.44 4.20 -10.77
N ILE A 199 -3.82 3.09 -11.21
CA ILE A 199 -2.88 2.32 -10.37
C ILE A 199 -1.68 3.18 -9.94
N LEU A 200 -1.10 3.97 -10.85
CA LEU A 200 0.02 4.87 -10.54
C LEU A 200 -0.39 6.00 -9.58
N THR A 201 -1.57 6.59 -9.78
CA THR A 201 -2.08 7.65 -8.90
C THR A 201 -2.35 7.11 -7.51
N LEU A 202 -2.94 5.92 -7.41
CA LEU A 202 -3.20 5.24 -6.13
C LEU A 202 -1.88 4.85 -5.44
N PHE A 203 -0.87 4.40 -6.21
CA PHE A 203 0.47 4.12 -5.72
C PHE A 203 1.15 5.36 -5.13
N THR A 204 1.23 6.44 -5.92
CA THR A 204 1.86 7.70 -5.51
C THR A 204 1.12 8.34 -4.34
N SER A 205 -0.21 8.30 -4.33
CA SER A 205 -1.02 8.80 -3.23
C SER A 205 -0.78 8.01 -1.95
N PHE A 206 -0.72 6.67 -2.03
CA PHE A 206 -0.42 5.84 -0.88
C PHE A 206 1.00 6.07 -0.34
N ALA A 207 1.99 6.12 -1.23
CA ALA A 207 3.37 6.41 -0.85
C ALA A 207 3.50 7.80 -0.19
N PHE A 208 2.79 8.80 -0.70
CA PHE A 208 2.75 10.14 -0.12
C PHE A 208 2.08 10.12 1.26
N VAL A 209 0.95 9.42 1.41
CA VAL A 209 0.26 9.28 2.70
C VAL A 209 1.15 8.58 3.73
N VAL A 210 1.85 7.51 3.35
CA VAL A 210 2.78 6.80 4.25
C VAL A 210 4.03 7.64 4.57
N GLY A 211 4.55 8.41 3.61
CA GLY A 211 5.69 9.28 3.82
C GLY A 211 5.36 10.53 4.66
N TRP A 212 4.12 11.01 4.56
CA TRP A 212 3.63 12.16 5.31
C TRP A 212 3.23 11.80 6.73
N LEU A 213 2.43 10.73 6.88
CA LEU A 213 1.95 10.27 8.17
C LEU A 213 3.11 9.85 8.99
#